data_AF-A0A7R9HM61-F1
#
_entry.id   AF-A0A7R9HM61-F1
#
_cell.length_a   1.000
_cell.length_b   1.000
_cell.length_c   1.000
_cell.angle_alpha   90.00
_cell.angle_beta   90.00
_cell.angle_gamma   90.00
#
_symmetry.space_group_name_H-M   'P 1'
#
loop_
_entity.id
_entity.type
_entity.pdbx_description
1 polymer ?
#
loop_
_entity_poly.entity_id
_entity_poly.type
_entity_poly.pdbx_seq_one_letter_code
_entity_poly.pdbx_strand_id
1 'polypeptide(L)'
;NVLGYKITGYPVRIDNTKYARNAYYFNLCFVCDSWARTVQYEPVVKKLSEYLVKDTTTMHLKVIKVAGDPPLIEDHHVPIFLMDQFSYNDQQWDLTTQQVIPFINGFNHVAKIAAEANVENNLVLWDSKTDSNFSILKHICCYTRAEEFDRKKGTSKRMFGVRETLASFRDVFVFYCNMTHGTTLRDLCARFNPHFIHIDERKLVQFGLLHKLIRRIHKFPVCVGSSTRSSPLPFLHQTFNGQSSYDEICCKMGISSRQLAEQIDDDPRILVIRK
;
A
#
# COMPACT_ATOMS: atom_id res chain seq x y z
N ASN A 1 -33.39 -9.83 -2.21
CA ASN A 1 -33.34 -9.19 -3.54
C ASN A 1 -34.69 -9.38 -4.21
N VAL A 2 -35.52 -8.34 -4.19
CA VAL A 2 -36.80 -8.30 -4.89
C VAL A 2 -36.75 -7.02 -5.73
N LEU A 3 -37.05 -7.13 -7.04
CA LEU A 3 -37.16 -6.01 -7.97
C LEU A 3 -35.92 -5.09 -8.12
N GLY A 4 -34.71 -5.65 -8.03
CA GLY A 4 -33.48 -4.86 -8.25
C GLY A 4 -33.08 -3.95 -7.07
N TYR A 5 -33.76 -4.07 -5.92
CA TYR A 5 -33.45 -3.33 -4.70
C TYR A 5 -32.97 -4.25 -3.57
N LYS A 6 -32.13 -3.69 -2.70
CA LYS A 6 -31.62 -4.27 -1.46
C LYS A 6 -32.13 -3.45 -0.27
N ILE A 7 -32.76 -4.13 0.69
CA ILE A 7 -33.30 -3.50 1.89
C ILE A 7 -32.36 -3.78 3.06
N THR A 8 -31.95 -2.73 3.78
CA THR A 8 -31.14 -2.82 5.00
C THR A 8 -31.98 -2.28 6.15
N GLY A 9 -32.34 -3.12 7.12
CA GLY A 9 -33.24 -2.76 8.21
C GLY A 9 -32.72 -3.23 9.57
N TYR A 10 -33.24 -2.63 10.63
CA TYR A 10 -32.97 -3.05 12.00
C TYR A 10 -34.31 -3.16 12.77
N PRO A 11 -34.88 -4.37 12.89
CA PRO A 11 -36.15 -4.56 13.57
C PRO A 11 -35.99 -4.33 15.07
N VAL A 12 -36.94 -3.60 15.66
CA VAL A 12 -36.96 -3.23 17.07
C VAL A 12 -38.27 -3.70 17.71
N ARG A 13 -38.16 -4.20 18.95
CA ARG A 13 -39.26 -4.62 19.80
C ARG A 13 -39.30 -3.73 21.04
N ILE A 14 -40.47 -3.19 21.36
CA ILE A 14 -40.75 -2.44 22.58
C ILE A 14 -41.80 -3.20 23.39
N ASP A 15 -41.43 -3.72 24.55
CA ASP A 15 -42.37 -4.40 25.45
C ASP A 15 -43.13 -3.36 26.30
N ASN A 16 -44.46 -3.39 26.22
CA ASN A 16 -45.35 -2.54 27.03
C ASN A 16 -46.78 -3.10 27.01
N THR A 17 -47.42 -3.17 28.19
CA THR A 17 -48.79 -3.66 28.37
C THR A 17 -49.86 -2.78 27.69
N LYS A 18 -49.51 -1.54 27.31
CA LYS A 18 -50.36 -0.65 26.51
C LYS A 18 -50.68 -1.23 25.12
N TYR A 19 -49.83 -2.08 24.57
CA TYR A 19 -50.00 -2.65 23.24
C TYR A 19 -50.81 -3.95 23.27
N ALA A 20 -51.66 -4.17 22.26
CA ALA A 20 -52.57 -5.33 22.18
C ALA A 20 -51.88 -6.71 22.30
N ARG A 21 -50.57 -6.80 22.02
CA ARG A 21 -49.77 -8.03 22.12
C ARG A 21 -48.70 -7.96 23.22
N ASN A 22 -48.85 -7.04 24.18
CA ASN A 22 -47.83 -6.69 25.19
C ASN A 22 -46.48 -6.21 24.62
N ALA A 23 -46.40 -6.03 23.30
CA ALA A 23 -45.21 -5.58 22.59
C ALA A 23 -45.60 -4.86 21.30
N TYR A 24 -44.81 -3.85 20.95
CA TYR A 24 -44.85 -3.14 19.67
C TYR A 24 -43.60 -3.48 18.87
N TYR A 25 -43.80 -3.87 17.61
CA TYR A 25 -42.74 -4.21 16.68
C TYR A 25 -42.73 -3.17 15.55
N PHE A 26 -41.57 -2.59 15.28
CA PHE A 26 -41.36 -1.75 14.12
C PHE A 26 -39.98 -2.05 13.50
N ASN A 27 -39.81 -1.68 12.24
CA ASN A 27 -38.55 -1.87 11.54
C ASN A 27 -38.26 -0.65 10.68
N LEU A 28 -37.20 0.08 10.99
CA LEU A 28 -36.71 1.16 10.15
C LEU A 28 -35.75 0.57 9.12
N CYS A 29 -36.01 0.87 7.85
CA CYS A 29 -35.28 0.29 6.72
C CYS A 29 -34.80 1.38 5.76
N PHE A 30 -33.61 1.18 5.20
CA PHE A 30 -33.13 1.87 4.01
C PHE A 30 -33.27 0.97 2.80
N VAL A 31 -33.75 1.55 1.71
CA VAL A 31 -33.87 0.89 0.40
C VAL A 31 -32.76 1.42 -0.49
N CYS A 32 -31.91 0.53 -0.95
CA CYS A 32 -30.78 0.85 -1.83
C CYS A 32 -30.87 0.03 -3.12
N ASP A 33 -30.12 0.44 -4.14
CA ASP A 33 -29.98 -0.38 -5.35
C ASP A 33 -29.31 -1.72 -5.04
N SER A 34 -29.67 -2.76 -5.81
CA SER A 34 -29.16 -4.13 -5.61
C SER A 34 -27.64 -4.25 -5.70
N TRP A 35 -26.98 -3.40 -6.49
CA TRP A 35 -25.53 -3.36 -6.66
C TRP A 35 -24.80 -2.47 -5.64
N ALA A 36 -25.53 -1.70 -4.83
CA ALA A 36 -24.93 -0.77 -3.88
C ALA A 36 -24.35 -1.49 -2.65
N ARG A 37 -23.18 -1.04 -2.17
CA ARG A 37 -22.56 -1.56 -0.94
C ARG A 37 -23.28 -1.00 0.28
N THR A 38 -24.11 -1.82 0.92
CA THR A 38 -24.94 -1.37 2.06
C THR A 38 -24.29 -1.42 3.44
N VAL A 39 -23.12 -2.06 3.57
CA VAL A 39 -22.41 -2.28 4.86
C VAL A 39 -22.19 -0.96 5.62
N GLN A 40 -21.99 0.14 4.89
CA GLN A 40 -21.75 1.47 5.46
C GLN A 40 -22.98 2.07 6.16
N TYR A 41 -24.19 1.59 5.82
CA TYR A 41 -25.45 2.10 6.37
C TYR A 41 -25.97 1.29 7.56
N GLU A 42 -25.46 0.08 7.78
CA GLU A 42 -25.92 -0.78 8.89
C GLU A 42 -25.79 -0.09 10.27
N PRO A 43 -24.67 0.57 10.62
CA PRO A 43 -24.56 1.28 11.90
C PRO A 43 -25.52 2.48 11.99
N VAL A 44 -25.81 3.11 10.86
CA VAL A 44 -26.69 4.28 10.76
C VAL A 44 -28.13 3.86 11.01
N VAL A 45 -28.59 2.80 10.34
CA VAL A 45 -29.93 2.23 10.51
C VAL A 45 -30.13 1.75 11.94
N LYS A 46 -29.13 1.09 12.53
CA LYS A 46 -29.17 0.67 13.94
C LYS A 46 -29.29 1.87 14.89
N LYS A 47 -28.42 2.87 14.75
CA LYS A 47 -28.42 4.07 15.61
C LYS A 47 -29.74 4.86 15.50
N LEU A 48 -30.29 4.97 14.29
CA LEU A 48 -31.60 5.57 14.04
C LEU A 48 -32.73 4.82 14.75
N SER A 49 -32.73 3.49 14.61
CA SER A 49 -33.77 2.65 15.19
C SER A 49 -33.76 2.68 16.71
N GLU A 50 -32.58 2.70 17.33
CA GLU A 50 -32.42 2.86 18.78
C GLU A 50 -32.78 4.27 19.25
N TYR A 51 -32.49 5.31 18.45
CA TYR A 51 -32.84 6.68 18.76
C TYR A 51 -34.35 6.91 18.80
N LEU A 52 -35.12 6.27 17.92
CA LEU A 52 -36.59 6.34 17.92
C LEU A 52 -37.24 5.78 19.20
N VAL A 53 -36.50 5.02 20.00
CA VAL A 53 -36.96 4.50 21.30
C VAL A 53 -36.58 5.45 22.45
N LYS A 54 -35.66 6.39 22.24
CA LYS A 54 -35.10 7.26 23.29
C LYS A 54 -35.70 8.67 23.23
N ASP A 55 -35.99 9.25 24.40
CA ASP A 55 -36.48 10.63 24.56
C ASP A 55 -35.35 11.69 24.47
N THR A 56 -34.47 11.59 23.48
CA THR A 56 -33.33 12.51 23.30
C THR A 56 -33.58 13.50 22.17
N THR A 57 -33.15 14.75 22.29
CA THR A 57 -33.50 15.85 21.37
C THR A 57 -32.61 16.00 20.14
N THR A 58 -31.38 15.46 20.13
CA THR A 58 -30.45 15.59 19.00
C THR A 58 -29.71 14.29 18.68
N MET A 59 -29.48 14.03 17.39
CA MET A 59 -28.79 12.83 16.90
C MET A 59 -27.74 13.20 15.86
N HIS A 60 -26.50 12.73 16.08
CA HIS A 60 -25.41 12.87 15.13
C HIS A 60 -25.23 11.59 14.32
N LEU A 61 -25.41 11.67 12.99
CA LEU A 61 -25.19 10.57 12.06
C LEU A 61 -23.92 10.83 11.24
N LYS A 62 -23.07 9.81 11.12
CA LYS A 62 -21.89 9.82 10.26
C LYS A 62 -21.83 8.50 9.51
N VAL A 63 -21.82 8.57 8.18
CA VAL A 63 -21.61 7.39 7.35
C VAL A 63 -20.10 7.14 7.28
N ILE A 64 -19.67 5.98 7.74
CA ILE A 64 -18.26 5.57 7.71
C ILE A 64 -18.06 4.66 6.50
N LYS A 65 -17.07 5.00 5.68
CA LYS A 65 -16.68 4.16 4.54
C LYS A 65 -15.81 3.03 5.05
N VAL A 66 -16.40 1.84 5.18
CA VAL A 66 -15.67 0.63 5.53
C VAL A 66 -14.63 0.33 4.43
N ALA A 67 -13.35 0.46 4.75
CA ALA A 67 -12.27 0.07 3.87
C ALA A 67 -12.26 -1.46 3.68
N GLY A 68 -11.63 -1.95 2.61
CA GLY A 68 -11.31 -3.37 2.49
C GLY A 68 -10.14 -3.73 3.41
N ASP A 69 -9.92 -5.03 3.61
CA ASP A 69 -8.76 -5.46 4.37
C ASP A 69 -7.48 -5.00 3.66
N PRO A 70 -6.58 -4.35 4.41
CA PRO A 70 -5.34 -3.81 3.89
C PRO A 70 -4.39 -4.95 3.46
N PRO A 71 -3.60 -4.77 2.40
CA PRO A 71 -2.64 -5.78 1.98
C PRO A 71 -1.58 -5.99 3.06
N LEU A 72 -1.07 -7.21 3.17
CA LEU A 72 0.05 -7.51 4.05
C LEU A 72 1.28 -6.74 3.58
N ILE A 73 1.86 -5.96 4.49
CA ILE A 73 3.08 -5.20 4.26
C ILE A 73 4.23 -6.00 4.86
N GLU A 74 5.24 -6.28 4.05
CA GLU A 74 6.44 -7.01 4.44
C GLU A 74 7.60 -6.03 4.74
N ASP A 75 8.56 -6.46 5.54
CA ASP A 75 9.72 -5.66 5.99
C ASP A 75 10.55 -5.05 4.86
N HIS A 76 10.59 -5.71 3.71
CA HIS A 76 11.37 -5.32 2.53
C HIS A 76 10.61 -4.36 1.61
N HIS A 77 9.35 -4.03 1.90
CA HIS A 77 8.59 -3.04 1.14
C HIS A 77 9.11 -1.62 1.37
N VAL A 78 8.95 -0.77 0.36
CA VAL A 78 9.40 0.62 0.38
C VAL A 78 8.18 1.53 0.30
N PRO A 79 7.87 2.30 1.36
CA PRO A 79 6.77 3.26 1.35
C PRO A 79 7.13 4.52 0.55
N ILE A 80 6.20 5.01 -0.26
CA ILE A 80 6.32 6.27 -1.01
C ILE A 80 5.10 7.14 -0.78
N PHE A 81 5.30 8.42 -0.50
CA PHE A 81 4.22 9.41 -0.46
C PHE A 81 3.59 9.64 -1.84
N LEU A 82 2.27 9.51 -1.91
CA LEU A 82 1.42 9.78 -3.07
C LEU A 82 0.97 11.25 -3.12
N MET A 83 1.08 11.95 -2.00
CA MET A 83 0.75 13.37 -1.87
C MET A 83 1.90 14.13 -1.21
N ASP A 84 1.91 15.44 -1.44
CA ASP A 84 2.95 16.32 -0.96
C ASP A 84 3.06 16.33 0.56
N GLN A 85 4.27 16.09 1.08
CA GLN A 85 4.59 16.01 2.51
C GLN A 85 4.29 17.34 3.25
N PHE A 86 4.19 18.46 2.53
CA PHE A 86 3.86 19.76 3.10
C PHE A 86 2.36 20.01 3.30
N SER A 87 1.49 19.11 2.81
CA SER A 87 0.04 19.20 3.05
C SER A 87 -0.40 18.59 4.40
N TYR A 88 0.55 18.04 5.16
CA TYR A 88 0.29 17.33 6.39
C TYR A 88 0.30 18.30 7.58
N ASN A 89 -0.74 18.20 8.43
CA ASN A 89 -0.79 18.89 9.70
C ASN A 89 -0.28 17.95 10.79
N ASP A 90 0.91 18.22 11.34
CA ASP A 90 1.59 17.37 12.33
C ASP A 90 0.72 17.08 13.56
N GLN A 91 -0.18 18.00 13.94
CA GLN A 91 -1.02 17.85 15.13
C GLN A 91 -2.13 16.80 15.01
N GLN A 92 -2.45 16.34 13.80
CA GLN A 92 -3.51 15.36 13.57
C GLN A 92 -3.02 13.91 13.62
N TRP A 93 -1.71 13.71 13.59
CA TRP A 93 -1.07 12.40 13.55
C TRP A 93 -0.68 11.92 14.94
N ASP A 94 -0.72 10.61 15.15
CA ASP A 94 -0.20 10.00 16.37
C ASP A 94 1.34 10.09 16.42
N LEU A 95 1.91 9.97 17.63
CA LEU A 95 3.34 10.17 17.86
C LEU A 95 4.22 9.20 17.05
N THR A 96 3.77 7.95 16.85
CA THR A 96 4.57 6.96 16.10
C THR A 96 4.65 7.33 14.62
N THR A 97 3.54 7.77 14.05
CA THR A 97 3.47 8.28 12.69
C THR A 97 4.34 9.53 12.49
N GLN A 98 4.32 10.47 13.43
CA GLN A 98 5.17 11.66 13.37
C GLN A 98 6.65 11.32 13.38
N GLN A 99 7.07 10.27 14.11
CA GLN A 99 8.45 9.80 14.13
C GLN A 99 8.87 9.12 12.84
N VAL A 100 7.97 8.38 12.19
CA VAL A 100 8.26 7.60 10.98
C VAL A 100 8.27 8.46 9.72
N ILE A 101 7.34 9.43 9.60
CA ILE A 101 7.15 10.29 8.40
C ILE A 101 8.46 10.90 7.85
N PRO A 102 9.38 11.46 8.67
CA PRO A 102 10.61 12.07 8.19
C PRO A 102 11.55 11.10 7.45
N PHE A 103 11.49 9.81 7.77
CA PHE A 103 12.35 8.78 7.20
C PHE A 103 11.77 8.15 5.93
N ILE A 104 10.51 8.46 5.60
CA ILE A 104 9.86 7.99 4.37
C ILE A 104 10.32 8.83 3.19
N ASN A 105 11.33 8.33 2.49
CA ASN A 105 11.92 8.99 1.33
C ASN A 105 11.63 8.29 0.00
N GLY A 106 10.91 7.17 0.02
CA GLY A 106 10.64 6.36 -1.18
C GLY A 106 11.78 5.43 -1.61
N PHE A 107 12.80 5.23 -0.76
CA PHE A 107 13.94 4.33 -1.00
C PHE A 107 14.22 3.40 0.17
N ASN A 108 14.08 3.90 1.39
CA ASN A 108 14.27 3.09 2.59
C ASN A 108 13.13 2.08 2.70
N HIS A 109 13.46 0.83 2.99
CA HIS A 109 12.47 -0.21 3.25
C HIS A 109 11.96 -0.11 4.70
N VAL A 110 10.82 -0.73 4.99
CA VAL A 110 10.15 -0.67 6.29
C VAL A 110 11.10 -0.99 7.45
N ALA A 111 11.88 -2.08 7.35
CA ALA A 111 12.81 -2.44 8.44
C ALA A 111 13.90 -1.38 8.70
N LYS A 112 14.41 -0.73 7.65
CA LYS A 112 15.39 0.36 7.80
C LYS A 112 14.76 1.61 8.40
N ILE A 113 13.53 1.95 7.99
CA ILE A 113 12.78 3.07 8.55
C ILE A 113 12.49 2.82 10.04
N ALA A 114 12.08 1.61 10.40
CA ALA A 114 11.85 1.19 11.78
C ALA A 114 13.11 1.34 12.64
N ALA A 115 14.26 0.91 12.12
CA ALA A 115 15.54 1.06 12.80
C ALA A 115 15.94 2.55 12.98
N GLU A 116 15.76 3.39 11.96
CA GLU A 116 16.09 4.82 12.00
C GLU A 116 15.14 5.62 12.91
N ALA A 117 13.85 5.27 12.92
CA ALA A 117 12.83 5.89 13.76
C ALA A 117 12.83 5.36 15.21
N ASN A 118 13.59 4.30 15.50
CA ASN A 118 13.57 3.58 16.78
C ASN A 118 12.15 3.08 17.16
N VAL A 119 11.46 2.49 16.20
CA VAL A 119 10.10 1.96 16.31
C VAL A 119 10.11 0.49 15.89
N GLU A 120 9.29 -0.37 16.50
CA GLU A 120 9.17 -1.76 16.06
C GLU A 120 8.62 -1.86 14.64
N ASN A 121 9.12 -2.80 13.83
CA ASN A 121 8.67 -2.98 12.45
C ASN A 121 7.14 -3.06 12.35
N ASN A 122 6.50 -3.83 13.24
CA ASN A 122 5.04 -4.00 13.26
C ASN A 122 4.25 -2.71 13.55
N LEU A 123 4.88 -1.69 14.11
CA LEU A 123 4.28 -0.38 14.35
C LEU A 123 4.49 0.56 13.16
N VAL A 124 5.58 0.36 12.40
CA VAL A 124 5.79 0.99 11.08
C VAL A 124 4.87 0.38 10.03
N LEU A 125 4.51 -0.90 10.19
CA LEU A 125 3.41 -1.57 9.50
C LEU A 125 2.10 -1.00 10.05
N TRP A 126 1.80 0.21 9.62
CA TRP A 126 0.71 1.05 10.09
C TRP A 126 -0.52 0.26 10.43
N ASP A 127 -1.12 0.61 11.59
CA ASP A 127 -2.38 0.04 12.06
C ASP A 127 -3.46 0.27 11.01
N SER A 128 -3.55 -0.74 10.17
CA SER A 128 -4.36 -0.84 8.98
C SER A 128 -5.84 -1.05 9.37
N LYS A 129 -6.10 -1.17 10.68
CA LYS A 129 -7.41 -1.16 11.32
C LYS A 129 -7.91 0.24 11.68
N THR A 130 -7.14 1.30 11.48
CA THR A 130 -7.61 2.65 11.82
C THR A 130 -8.60 3.15 10.76
N ASP A 131 -9.88 2.92 11.03
CA ASP A 131 -11.11 3.22 10.26
C ASP A 131 -11.38 4.73 10.05
N SER A 132 -10.33 5.54 9.95
CA SER A 132 -10.45 6.97 9.71
C SER A 132 -9.95 7.31 8.32
N ASN A 133 -10.60 8.30 7.68
CA ASN A 133 -10.14 8.88 6.40
C ASN A 133 -8.70 9.44 6.43
N PHE A 134 -8.01 9.32 7.57
CA PHE A 134 -6.61 9.63 7.81
C PHE A 134 -5.68 8.45 7.57
N SER A 135 -6.10 7.28 7.09
CA SER A 135 -5.13 6.23 6.77
C SER A 135 -4.13 6.75 5.77
N ILE A 136 -2.89 6.99 6.21
CA ILE A 136 -1.80 7.40 5.33
C ILE A 136 -1.58 6.28 4.28
N LEU A 137 -2.13 5.06 4.46
CA LEU A 137 -2.19 4.02 3.43
C LEU A 137 -2.87 4.47 2.12
N LYS A 138 -3.80 5.43 2.15
CA LYS A 138 -4.30 6.08 0.92
C LYS A 138 -3.26 6.97 0.26
N HIS A 139 -2.27 7.40 1.03
CA HIS A 139 -1.20 8.29 0.64
C HIS A 139 0.16 7.58 0.55
N ILE A 140 0.26 6.28 0.85
CA ILE A 140 1.49 5.52 0.72
C ILE A 140 1.24 4.21 0.02
N CYS A 141 1.89 4.06 -1.13
CA CYS A 141 1.90 2.81 -1.86
C CYS A 141 3.13 2.00 -1.44
N CYS A 142 2.89 0.87 -0.77
CA CYS A 142 3.85 -0.23 -0.72
C CYS A 142 3.65 -1.07 -1.99
N TYR A 143 4.72 -1.41 -2.70
CA TYR A 143 4.71 -1.84 -4.11
C TYR A 143 3.97 -3.13 -4.49
N THR A 144 3.11 -3.73 -3.66
CA THR A 144 2.55 -5.04 -3.97
C THR A 144 1.21 -5.07 -4.71
N ARG A 145 0.35 -4.06 -4.60
CA ARG A 145 -0.84 -3.94 -5.48
C ARG A 145 -1.58 -2.63 -5.22
N ALA A 146 -1.34 -1.61 -6.04
CA ALA A 146 -2.23 -0.47 -6.11
C ALA A 146 -3.43 -0.83 -6.99
N GLU A 147 -4.58 -1.08 -6.36
CA GLU A 147 -5.87 -0.95 -7.02
C GLU A 147 -6.02 0.48 -7.56
N GLU A 148 -6.78 0.60 -8.65
CA GLU A 148 -6.84 1.73 -9.59
C GLU A 148 -6.77 3.12 -8.94
N PHE A 149 -5.65 3.83 -9.16
CA PHE A 149 -5.57 5.25 -8.87
C PHE A 149 -6.33 6.04 -9.95
N ASP A 150 -7.43 6.66 -9.53
CA ASP A 150 -8.33 7.44 -10.38
C ASP A 150 -7.58 8.58 -11.11
N ARG A 151 -7.94 8.75 -12.38
CA ARG A 151 -7.20 9.43 -13.44
C ARG A 151 -7.29 10.96 -13.31
N LYS A 152 -6.86 11.54 -12.19
CA LYS A 152 -6.82 13.00 -12.02
C LYS A 152 -5.55 13.57 -12.64
N LYS A 153 -5.73 14.37 -13.70
CA LYS A 153 -4.71 15.05 -14.54
C LYS A 153 -3.74 16.01 -13.78
N GLY A 154 -3.81 16.11 -12.46
CA GLY A 154 -3.05 17.09 -11.66
C GLY A 154 -1.69 16.62 -11.15
N THR A 155 -1.43 15.32 -11.09
CA THR A 155 -0.22 14.76 -10.44
C THR A 155 1.04 14.88 -11.30
N SER A 156 0.88 14.97 -12.63
CA SER A 156 2.01 15.00 -13.58
C SER A 156 2.92 16.22 -13.45
N LYS A 157 2.44 17.35 -12.91
CA LYS A 157 3.23 18.60 -12.84
C LYS A 157 4.00 18.77 -11.54
N ARG A 158 3.67 18.01 -10.49
CA ARG A 158 4.19 18.21 -9.13
C ARG A 158 5.22 17.17 -8.67
N MET A 159 5.26 15.98 -9.28
CA MET A 159 6.29 14.98 -8.98
C MET A 159 7.68 15.30 -9.56
N PHE A 160 7.82 16.21 -10.52
CA PHE A 160 9.11 16.60 -11.14
C PHE A 160 9.73 17.86 -10.50
N GLY A 161 9.59 18.03 -9.18
CA GLY A 161 9.78 19.31 -8.50
C GLY A 161 11.03 20.15 -8.83
N VAL A 162 10.79 21.47 -8.89
CA VAL A 162 11.65 22.59 -8.42
C VAL A 162 12.98 22.85 -9.15
N ARG A 163 13.04 22.66 -10.47
CA ARG A 163 13.97 23.43 -11.33
C ARG A 163 13.22 23.95 -12.54
N GLU A 164 13.49 25.19 -12.92
CA GLU A 164 12.75 25.99 -13.90
C GLU A 164 12.78 25.45 -15.35
N THR A 165 13.38 24.28 -15.58
CA THR A 165 13.41 23.58 -16.87
C THR A 165 12.82 22.18 -16.73
N LEU A 166 11.53 22.05 -17.08
CA LEU A 166 10.87 20.74 -17.16
C LEU A 166 11.45 19.95 -18.34
N ALA A 167 11.83 18.69 -18.10
CA ALA A 167 12.20 17.77 -19.18
C ALA A 167 11.07 17.66 -20.21
N SER A 168 11.43 17.58 -21.49
CA SER A 168 10.43 17.43 -22.55
C SER A 168 9.73 16.08 -22.42
N PHE A 169 8.42 16.05 -22.70
CA PHE A 169 7.66 14.80 -22.77
C PHE A 169 8.32 13.78 -23.71
N ARG A 170 8.94 14.25 -24.80
CA ARG A 170 9.67 13.40 -25.74
C ARG A 170 10.79 12.64 -25.06
N ASP A 171 11.59 13.31 -24.25
CA ASP A 171 12.76 12.70 -23.62
C ASP A 171 12.34 11.69 -22.55
N VAL A 172 11.31 12.03 -21.77
CA VAL A 172 10.67 11.11 -20.80
C VAL A 172 10.11 9.87 -21.51
N PHE A 173 9.40 10.07 -22.62
CA PHE A 173 8.82 8.98 -23.40
C PHE A 173 9.89 8.08 -24.01
N VAL A 174 10.93 8.65 -24.62
CA VAL A 174 12.08 7.91 -25.16
C VAL A 174 12.78 7.13 -24.06
N PHE A 175 12.94 7.71 -22.86
CA PHE A 175 13.54 7.02 -21.73
C PHE A 175 12.73 5.79 -21.34
N TYR A 176 11.39 5.89 -21.25
CA TYR A 176 10.52 4.74 -21.01
C TYR A 176 10.57 3.71 -22.13
N CYS A 177 10.61 4.11 -23.40
CA CYS A 177 10.72 3.18 -24.53
C CYS A 177 12.03 2.37 -24.51
N ASN A 178 13.10 2.92 -23.92
CA ASN A 178 14.36 2.21 -23.78
C ASN A 178 14.43 1.31 -22.53
N MET A 179 13.45 1.38 -21.63
CA MET A 179 13.32 0.45 -20.50
C MET A 179 12.81 -0.93 -20.97
N THR A 180 13.67 -1.68 -21.63
CA THR A 180 13.38 -3.03 -22.13
C THR A 180 13.90 -4.12 -21.19
N HIS A 181 13.53 -5.37 -21.45
CA HIS A 181 14.03 -6.49 -20.67
C HIS A 181 15.54 -6.64 -20.87
N GLY A 182 16.30 -6.69 -19.76
CA GLY A 182 17.75 -6.87 -19.79
C GLY A 182 18.58 -5.58 -19.79
N THR A 183 17.99 -4.41 -20.04
CA THR A 183 18.66 -3.12 -19.82
C THR A 183 18.46 -2.68 -18.38
N THR A 184 19.55 -2.45 -17.63
CA THR A 184 19.42 -1.91 -16.28
C THR A 184 19.24 -0.40 -16.30
N LEU A 185 18.61 0.17 -15.26
CA LEU A 185 18.55 1.63 -15.09
C LEU A 185 19.94 2.27 -15.06
N ARG A 186 20.95 1.56 -14.55
CA ARG A 186 22.35 2.00 -14.57
C ARG A 186 22.85 2.20 -16.00
N ASP A 187 22.58 1.23 -16.88
CA ASP A 187 22.99 1.30 -18.29
C ASP A 187 22.27 2.44 -19.01
N LEU A 188 20.99 2.67 -18.70
CA LEU A 188 20.21 3.78 -19.26
C LEU A 188 20.70 5.14 -18.77
N CYS A 189 21.01 5.28 -17.48
CA CYS A 189 21.57 6.51 -16.93
C CYS A 189 22.94 6.83 -17.55
N ALA A 190 23.77 5.82 -17.81
CA ALA A 190 25.06 6.01 -18.47
C ALA A 190 24.92 6.46 -19.94
N ARG A 191 23.88 5.99 -20.66
CA ARG A 191 23.64 6.33 -22.06
C ARG A 191 22.98 7.69 -22.26
N PHE A 192 21.96 8.01 -21.46
CA PHE A 192 21.14 9.21 -21.64
C PHE A 192 21.59 10.38 -20.76
N ASN A 193 22.41 10.13 -19.73
CA ASN A 193 22.87 11.12 -18.76
C ASN A 193 21.71 12.00 -18.22
N PRO A 194 20.85 11.45 -17.35
CA PRO A 194 19.59 12.07 -16.93
C PRO A 194 19.77 13.45 -16.29
N HIS A 195 20.93 13.71 -15.67
CA HIS A 195 21.28 15.01 -15.11
C HIS A 195 21.31 16.14 -16.15
N PHE A 196 21.72 15.82 -17.38
CA PHE A 196 21.77 16.79 -18.49
C PHE A 196 20.38 17.09 -19.06
N ILE A 197 19.45 16.14 -18.94
CA ILE A 197 18.07 16.24 -19.46
C ILE A 197 17.11 16.79 -18.37
N HIS A 198 17.62 17.15 -17.19
CA HIS A 198 16.83 17.56 -16.02
C HIS A 198 15.79 16.50 -15.58
N ILE A 199 16.05 15.23 -15.86
CA ILE A 199 15.24 14.12 -15.40
C ILE A 199 15.86 13.59 -14.11
N ASP A 200 15.08 13.57 -13.03
CA ASP A 200 15.44 12.83 -11.82
C ASP A 200 15.04 11.37 -12.05
N GLU A 201 16.04 10.48 -12.21
CA GLU A 201 15.83 9.07 -12.52
C GLU A 201 14.96 8.38 -11.46
N ARG A 202 15.02 8.85 -10.22
CA ARG A 202 14.30 8.24 -9.11
C ARG A 202 12.82 8.60 -9.16
N LYS A 203 12.52 9.88 -9.36
CA LYS A 203 11.15 10.37 -9.53
C LYS A 203 10.50 9.80 -10.79
N LEU A 204 11.29 9.62 -11.85
CA LEU A 204 10.84 8.95 -13.08
C LEU A 204 10.39 7.52 -12.78
N VAL A 205 11.23 6.71 -12.11
CA VAL A 205 10.89 5.33 -11.78
C VAL A 205 9.68 5.26 -10.84
N GLN A 206 9.61 6.13 -9.83
CA GLN A 206 8.46 6.22 -8.93
C GLN A 206 7.16 6.51 -9.71
N PHE A 207 7.18 7.50 -10.61
CA PHE A 207 6.04 7.84 -11.46
C PHE A 207 5.64 6.66 -12.36
N GLY A 208 6.61 6.03 -13.00
CA GLY A 208 6.37 4.92 -13.91
C GLY A 208 5.76 3.71 -13.20
N LEU A 209 6.23 3.38 -11.99
CA LEU A 209 5.67 2.28 -11.20
C LEU A 209 4.28 2.64 -10.66
N LEU A 210 4.08 3.89 -10.21
CA LEU A 210 2.78 4.37 -9.71
C LEU A 210 1.69 4.28 -10.78
N HIS A 211 2.00 4.74 -11.99
CA HIS A 211 1.05 4.76 -13.11
C HIS A 211 1.02 3.45 -13.91
N LYS A 212 1.71 2.39 -13.45
CA LYS A 212 1.80 1.09 -14.12
C LYS A 212 2.36 1.17 -15.55
N LEU A 213 3.19 2.18 -15.84
CA LEU A 213 3.94 2.28 -17.10
C LEU A 213 5.10 1.29 -17.14
N ILE A 214 5.69 1.02 -15.97
CA ILE A 214 6.75 0.04 -15.78
C ILE A 214 6.38 -0.90 -14.63
N ARG A 215 6.97 -2.09 -14.64
CA ARG A 215 6.84 -3.09 -13.57
C ARG A 215 8.20 -3.41 -12.99
N ARG A 216 8.26 -3.63 -11.67
CA ARG A 216 9.46 -4.14 -11.02
C ARG A 216 9.64 -5.61 -11.39
N ILE A 217 10.86 -5.99 -11.77
CA ILE A 217 11.25 -7.38 -12.01
C ILE A 217 12.04 -7.84 -10.80
N HIS A 218 11.52 -8.83 -10.09
CA HIS A 218 12.16 -9.41 -8.90
C HIS A 218 13.04 -10.59 -9.32
N LYS A 219 14.19 -10.71 -8.64
CA LYS A 219 15.14 -11.82 -8.81
C LYS A 219 14.88 -12.86 -7.71
N PHE A 220 14.79 -14.12 -8.08
CA PHE A 220 14.52 -15.25 -7.19
C PHE A 220 15.63 -16.30 -7.34
N PRO A 221 16.55 -16.40 -6.38
CA PRO A 221 17.57 -17.45 -6.41
C PRO A 221 16.96 -18.83 -6.12
N VAL A 222 17.40 -19.83 -6.89
CA VAL A 222 16.99 -21.23 -6.80
C VAL A 222 18.25 -22.07 -6.77
N CYS A 223 18.45 -22.83 -5.70
CA CYS A 223 19.52 -23.81 -5.66
C CYS A 223 19.12 -25.07 -6.44
N VAL A 224 19.88 -25.41 -7.48
CA VAL A 224 19.70 -26.62 -8.28
C VAL A 224 20.81 -27.61 -7.93
N GLY A 225 20.49 -28.57 -7.07
CA GLY A 225 21.39 -29.64 -6.67
C GLY A 225 20.91 -30.35 -5.41
N SER A 226 21.08 -31.67 -5.34
CA SER A 226 20.78 -32.45 -4.13
C SER A 226 21.66 -31.95 -2.99
N SER A 227 21.04 -31.56 -1.87
CA SER A 227 21.69 -31.06 -0.65
C SER A 227 22.77 -32.03 -0.15
N THR A 228 24.01 -31.92 -0.64
CA THR A 228 25.16 -32.52 0.00
C THR A 228 25.46 -31.69 1.24
N ARG A 229 25.29 -32.30 2.42
CA ARG A 229 25.38 -31.73 3.78
C ARG A 229 26.72 -31.08 4.16
N SER A 230 27.54 -30.67 3.20
CA SER A 230 28.91 -30.19 3.37
C SER A 230 29.15 -28.87 2.65
N SER A 231 28.23 -27.91 2.76
CA SER A 231 28.48 -26.51 2.44
C SER A 231 28.34 -25.64 3.69
N PRO A 232 29.15 -24.58 3.88
CA PRO A 232 29.27 -23.87 5.16
C PRO A 232 28.02 -23.09 5.60
N LEU A 233 26.96 -23.02 4.79
CA LEU A 233 25.80 -22.15 5.02
C LEU A 233 24.46 -22.90 4.83
N PRO A 234 24.04 -23.74 5.81
CA PRO A 234 22.78 -24.50 5.75
C PRO A 234 21.53 -23.62 5.61
N PHE A 235 21.57 -22.39 6.17
CA PHE A 235 20.43 -21.47 6.18
C PHE A 235 20.16 -20.81 4.81
N LEU A 236 21.21 -20.58 4.00
CA LEU A 236 21.08 -19.96 2.66
C LEU A 236 20.41 -20.91 1.67
N HIS A 237 20.76 -22.19 1.69
CA HIS A 237 20.11 -23.17 0.82
C HIS A 237 18.61 -23.36 1.16
N GLN A 238 18.21 -23.11 2.40
CA GLN A 238 16.80 -23.17 2.81
C GLN A 238 16.00 -21.95 2.34
N THR A 239 16.65 -20.79 2.18
CA THR A 239 16.03 -19.55 1.68
C THR A 239 16.06 -19.45 0.14
N PHE A 240 16.94 -20.19 -0.55
CA PHE A 240 17.02 -20.26 -2.02
C PHE A 240 16.06 -21.29 -2.65
N ASN A 241 14.79 -21.19 -2.29
CA ASN A 241 13.72 -22.09 -2.76
C ASN A 241 12.95 -21.55 -4.00
N GLY A 242 13.33 -20.38 -4.52
CA GLY A 242 12.63 -19.72 -5.63
C GLY A 242 11.31 -19.03 -5.28
N GLN A 243 10.93 -18.98 -4.00
CA GLN A 243 9.76 -18.26 -3.50
C GLN A 243 10.13 -16.91 -2.87
N SER A 244 11.27 -16.82 -2.18
CA SER A 244 11.74 -15.56 -1.59
C SER A 244 12.47 -14.69 -2.60
N SER A 245 12.10 -13.41 -2.64
CA SER A 245 12.75 -12.45 -3.54
C SER A 245 14.12 -12.01 -3.01
N TYR A 246 14.95 -11.51 -3.91
CA TYR A 246 16.26 -10.95 -3.56
C TYR A 246 16.20 -9.92 -2.43
N ASP A 247 15.20 -9.05 -2.49
CA ASP A 247 15.01 -7.96 -1.52
C ASP A 247 14.63 -8.51 -0.14
N GLU A 248 13.79 -9.55 -0.11
CA GLU A 248 13.39 -10.24 1.11
C GLU A 248 14.57 -10.94 1.77
N ILE A 249 15.40 -11.63 0.98
CA ILE A 249 16.61 -12.31 1.48
C ILE A 249 17.61 -11.30 2.02
N CYS A 250 17.86 -10.20 1.30
CA CYS A 250 18.74 -9.12 1.77
C CYS A 250 18.25 -8.54 3.09
N CYS A 251 16.94 -8.31 3.22
CA CYS A 251 16.33 -7.78 4.44
C CYS A 251 16.44 -8.76 5.61
N LYS A 252 16.17 -10.05 5.40
CA LYS A 252 16.25 -11.10 6.44
C LYS A 252 17.67 -11.38 6.90
N MET A 253 18.63 -11.34 5.97
CA MET A 253 20.04 -11.64 6.25
C MET A 253 20.85 -10.43 6.68
N GLY A 254 20.30 -9.21 6.55
CA GLY A 254 21.01 -7.97 6.84
C GLY A 254 22.20 -7.70 5.90
N ILE A 255 22.25 -8.35 4.73
CA ILE A 255 23.33 -8.22 3.74
C ILE A 255 22.91 -7.30 2.59
N SER A 256 23.89 -6.66 1.96
CA SER A 256 23.62 -5.81 0.79
C SER A 256 23.32 -6.65 -0.46
N SER A 257 22.59 -6.06 -1.41
CA SER A 257 22.29 -6.70 -2.69
C SER A 257 23.53 -7.02 -3.54
N ARG A 258 24.67 -6.36 -3.28
CA ARG A 258 25.95 -6.65 -3.93
C ARG A 258 26.60 -7.89 -3.32
N GLN A 259 26.68 -7.95 -1.99
CA GLN A 259 27.22 -9.12 -1.29
C GLN A 259 26.42 -10.39 -1.61
N LEU A 260 25.09 -10.29 -1.68
CA LEU A 260 24.26 -11.42 -2.11
C LEU A 260 24.54 -11.82 -3.57
N ALA A 261 24.91 -10.87 -4.44
CA ALA A 261 25.24 -11.17 -5.83
C ALA A 261 26.57 -11.90 -5.96
N GLU A 262 27.59 -11.42 -5.24
CA GLU A 262 28.90 -12.08 -5.15
C GLU A 262 28.76 -13.52 -4.64
N GLN A 263 27.97 -13.73 -3.58
CA GLN A 263 27.72 -15.08 -3.05
C GLN A 263 26.98 -16.01 -4.02
N ILE A 264 26.15 -15.48 -4.92
CA ILE A 264 25.44 -16.26 -5.92
C ILE A 264 26.35 -16.54 -7.12
N ASP A 265 27.18 -15.57 -7.52
CA ASP A 265 28.13 -15.73 -8.62
C ASP A 265 29.26 -16.72 -8.24
N ASP A 266 29.59 -16.84 -6.95
CA ASP A 266 30.55 -17.81 -6.42
C ASP A 266 30.06 -19.27 -6.46
N ASP A 267 28.74 -19.53 -6.40
CA ASP A 267 28.17 -20.89 -6.41
C ASP A 267 27.43 -21.19 -7.74
N PRO A 268 28.01 -22.01 -8.63
CA PRO A 268 27.41 -22.33 -9.93
C PRO A 268 26.11 -23.15 -9.83
N ARG A 269 25.73 -23.61 -8.63
CA ARG A 269 24.48 -24.36 -8.38
C ARG A 269 23.29 -23.43 -8.18
N ILE A 270 23.49 -22.12 -8.06
CA ILE A 270 22.41 -21.17 -7.81
C ILE A 270 21.99 -20.51 -9.13
N LEU A 271 20.74 -20.74 -9.52
CA LEU A 271 20.13 -20.10 -10.69
C LEU A 271 19.22 -18.96 -10.25
N VAL A 272 19.27 -17.83 -10.96
CA VAL A 272 18.42 -16.67 -10.67
C VAL A 272 17.28 -16.58 -11.68
N ILE A 273 16.05 -16.79 -11.21
CA ILE A 273 14.83 -16.61 -12.01
C ILE A 273 14.36 -15.15 -11.87
N ARG A 274 13.94 -14.54 -12.97
CA ARG A 274 13.41 -13.16 -12.99
C ARG A 274 11.90 -13.20 -13.23
N LYS A 275 11.10 -12.65 -12.31
CA LYS A 275 9.63 -12.58 -12.42
C LYS A 275 9.16 -11.13 -12.33
#